data_AF-A0A960WEP6-F1
#
_entry.id   AF-A0A960WEP6-F1
#
_cell.length_a   1.000
_cell.length_b   1.000
_cell.length_c   1.000
_cell.angle_alpha   90.00
_cell.angle_beta   90.00
_cell.angle_gamma   90.00
#
_symmetry.space_group_name_H-M   'P 1'
#
loop_
_entity.id
_entity.type
_entity.pdbx_description
1 polymer ?
#
loop_
_entity_poly.entity_id
_entity_poly.type
_entity_poly.pdbx_seq_one_letter_code
_entity_poly.pdbx_strand_id
1 'polypeptide(L)' 'MHKREILKLGIKIDQDRFALVPLKMYFKGGKVKIQLGLGKGKKLHDKREDIKQKDIERSLRQKYKL' A
#
# COMPACT_ATOMS: atom_id res chain seq x y z
N MET A 1 -3.27 13.38 -17.45
CA MET A 1 -2.12 13.32 -16.53
C MET A 1 -1.13 14.37 -17.01
N HIS A 2 -0.60 15.22 -16.14
CA HIS A 2 0.28 16.30 -16.59
C HIS A 2 1.75 15.84 -16.59
N LYS A 3 2.53 16.24 -17.61
CA LYS A 3 3.95 15.86 -17.78
C LYS A 3 4.81 16.14 -16.53
N ARG A 4 4.50 17.24 -15.82
CA ARG A 4 5.14 17.61 -14.55
C ARG A 4 4.90 16.61 -13.42
N GLU A 5 3.71 16.02 -13.33
CA GLU A 5 3.38 15.05 -12.28
C GLU A 5 4.11 13.73 -12.52
N ILE A 6 4.20 13.28 -13.77
CA ILE A 6 4.93 12.06 -14.15
C ILE A 6 6.40 12.17 -13.77
N LEU A 7 7.05 13.29 -14.08
CA LEU A 7 8.45 13.53 -13.70
C LEU A 7 8.64 13.56 -12.19
N LYS A 8 7.76 14.24 -11.43
CA LYS A 8 7.81 14.26 -9.97
C LYS A 8 7.62 12.87 -9.35
N LEU A 9 6.73 12.05 -9.91
CA LEU A 9 6.51 10.68 -9.45
C LEU A 9 7.71 9.79 -9.79
N GLY A 10 8.27 9.89 -10.99
CA GLY A 10 9.46 9.15 -11.42
C GLY A 10 10.67 9.41 -10.51
N ILE A 11 10.94 10.67 -10.21
CA ILE A 11 12.04 11.05 -9.30
C ILE A 11 11.84 10.46 -7.90
N LYS A 12 10.61 10.49 -7.37
CA LYS A 12 10.31 9.92 -6.03
C LYS A 12 10.44 8.40 -6.00
N ILE A 13 10.04 7.71 -7.07
CA ILE A 13 10.18 6.25 -7.17
C ILE A 13 11.67 5.87 -7.14
N ASP A 14 12.49 6.59 -7.90
CA ASP A 14 13.92 6.30 -8.07
C ASP A 14 14.74 6.64 -6.82
N GLN A 15 14.51 7.81 -6.19
CA GLN A 15 15.30 8.28 -5.04
C GLN A 15 14.99 7.54 -3.73
N ASP A 16 13.70 7.32 -3.43
CA ASP A 16 13.26 6.88 -2.10
C ASP A 16 12.79 5.42 -2.05
N ARG A 17 12.94 4.68 -3.17
CA ARG A 17 12.39 3.34 -3.39
C ARG A 17 10.90 3.26 -3.05
N PHE A 18 10.16 4.32 -3.36
CA PHE A 18 8.70 4.28 -3.28
C PHE A 18 8.16 3.40 -4.41
N ALA A 19 7.27 2.48 -4.08
CA ALA A 19 6.51 1.71 -5.06
C ALA A 19 5.24 2.49 -5.45
N LEU A 20 4.94 2.50 -6.74
CA LEU A 20 3.67 3.02 -7.25
C LEU A 20 2.62 1.91 -7.14
N VAL A 21 1.55 2.16 -6.36
CA VAL A 21 0.51 1.17 -6.08
C VAL A 21 -0.86 1.70 -6.52
N PRO A 22 -1.66 0.94 -7.27
CA PRO A 22 -3.04 1.31 -7.57
C PRO A 22 -3.90 1.18 -6.31
N LEU A 23 -4.62 2.26 -5.97
CA LEU A 23 -5.52 2.29 -4.82
C LEU A 23 -6.95 1.94 -5.21
N LYS A 24 -7.46 2.55 -6.29
CA LYS A 24 -8.85 2.39 -6.74
C LYS A 24 -8.95 2.54 -8.25
N MET A 25 -9.77 1.71 -8.88
CA MET A 25 -10.28 1.94 -10.23
C MET A 25 -11.69 2.52 -10.15
N TYR A 26 -11.98 3.52 -10.96
CA TYR A 26 -13.31 4.11 -11.05
C TYR A 26 -13.62 4.53 -12.48
N PHE A 27 -14.88 4.42 -12.87
CA PHE A 27 -15.35 4.86 -14.18
C PHE A 27 -15.69 6.35 -14.15
N LYS A 28 -15.23 7.12 -15.13
CA LYS A 28 -15.63 8.51 -15.32
C LYS A 28 -15.76 8.83 -16.80
N GLY A 29 -16.98 9.12 -17.25
CA GLY A 29 -17.27 9.50 -18.65
C GLY A 29 -16.90 8.40 -19.65
N GLY A 30 -17.32 7.15 -19.38
CA GLY A 30 -17.04 6.00 -20.26
C GLY A 30 -15.59 5.50 -20.26
N LYS A 31 -14.70 6.10 -19.46
CA LYS A 31 -13.30 5.70 -19.35
C LYS A 31 -12.98 5.20 -17.94
N VAL A 32 -12.16 4.16 -17.84
CA VAL A 32 -11.60 3.70 -16.57
C VAL A 32 -10.48 4.64 -16.14
N LYS A 33 -10.58 5.15 -14.92
CA LYS A 33 -9.52 5.91 -14.25
C LYS A 33 -8.97 5.11 -13.09
N ILE A 34 -7.66 5.23 -12.88
CA ILE A 34 -6.95 4.59 -11.79
C ILE A 34 -6.44 5.68 -10.87
N GLN A 35 -6.74 5.56 -9.58
CA GLN A 35 -6.10 6.33 -8.53
C GLN A 35 -4.82 5.60 -8.11
N LEU A 36 -3.69 6.29 -8.20
CA LEU A 36 -2.37 5.76 -7.86
C LEU A 36 -1.90 6.40 -6.54
N GLY A 37 -1.25 5.61 -5.69
CA GLY A 37 -0.57 6.06 -4.48
C GLY A 37 0.92 5.70 -4.53
N LEU A 38 1.73 6.42 -3.77
CA LEU A 38 3.13 6.08 -3.52
C LEU A 38 3.22 5.39 -2.15
N GLY A 39 3.76 4.18 -2.10
CA GLY A 39 3.95 3.41 -0.88
C GLY A 39 5.43 3.12 -0.62
N LYS A 40 5.89 3.24 0.62
CA LYS A 40 7.21 2.76 1.04
C LYS A 40 7.08 1.37 1.66
N GLY A 41 7.97 0.46 1.31
CA GLY A 41 8.02 -0.84 1.99
C GLY A 41 8.21 -0.69 3.49
N LYS A 42 7.41 -1.42 4.29
CA LYS A 42 7.54 -1.44 5.76
C LYS A 42 8.92 -1.96 6.18
N LYS A 43 9.56 -1.33 7.18
CA LYS A 43 10.86 -1.80 7.70
C LYS A 43 10.70 -3.21 8.29
N LEU A 44 11.76 -4.01 8.23
CA LEU A 44 11.74 -5.40 8.72
C LEU A 44 11.42 -5.53 10.21
N HIS A 45 11.76 -4.50 11.00
CA HIS A 45 11.45 -4.45 12.43
C HIS A 45 9.93 -4.43 12.68
N ASP A 46 9.21 -3.52 12.02
CA ASP A 46 7.75 -3.36 12.16
C ASP A 46 6.98 -4.60 11.68
N LYS A 47 7.55 -5.38 10.75
CA LYS A 47 6.94 -6.65 10.31
C LYS A 47 6.92 -7.68 11.44
N ARG A 48 7.92 -7.70 12.33
CA ARG A 48 7.98 -8.67 13.42
C ARG A 48 6.90 -8.39 14.47
N GLU A 49 6.65 -7.12 14.79
CA GLU A 49 5.58 -6.72 15.70
C GLU A 49 4.19 -7.03 15.13
N ASP A 50 3.96 -6.71 13.85
CA ASP A 50 2.70 -7.03 13.17
C ASP A 50 2.42 -8.55 13.13
N ILE A 51 3.44 -9.36 12.85
CA ILE A 51 3.31 -10.82 12.81
C ILE A 51 2.95 -11.36 14.20
N LYS A 52 3.64 -10.87 15.25
CA LYS A 52 3.32 -11.23 16.64
C LYS A 52 1.90 -10.86 17.02
N GLN A 53 1.46 -9.63 16.71
CA GLN A 53 0.09 -9.20 17.01
C GLN A 53 -0.95 -10.03 16.26
N LYS A 54 -0.73 -10.33 14.98
CA LYS A 54 -1.64 -11.20 14.20
C LYS A 54 -1.72 -12.61 14.75
N ASP A 55 -0.60 -13.20 15.18
CA ASP A 55 -0.61 -14.54 15.77
C ASP A 55 -1.30 -14.55 17.14
N ILE A 56 -1.13 -13.51 17.96
CA ILE A 56 -1.86 -13.34 19.21
C ILE A 56 -3.36 -13.22 18.94
N GLU A 57 -3.78 -12.35 18.02
CA GLU A 57 -5.19 -12.16 17.69
C GLU A 57 -5.83 -13.45 17.12
N ARG A 58 -5.10 -14.16 16.25
CA ARG A 58 -5.53 -15.47 15.73
C ARG A 58 -5.69 -16.50 16.85
N SER A 59 -4.73 -16.56 17.78
CA SER A 59 -4.75 -17.52 18.89
C SER A 59 -5.88 -17.22 19.88
N LEU A 60 -6.11 -15.93 20.19
CA LEU A 60 -7.24 -15.50 21.02
C LEU A 60 -8.56 -15.82 20.33
N ARG A 61 -8.70 -15.50 19.04
CA ARG A 61 -9.92 -15.80 18.27
C ARG A 61 -10.23 -17.29 18.20
N GLN A 62 -9.22 -18.17 18.19
CA GLN A 62 -9.43 -19.62 18.28
C GLN A 62 -9.79 -20.07 19.71
N LYS A 63 -9.15 -19.49 20.74
CA LYS A 63 -9.42 -19.82 22.16
C LYS A 63 -10.80 -19.36 22.64
N TYR A 64 -11.28 -18.21 22.19
CA TYR A 64 -12.59 -17.66 22.57
C TYR A 64 -13.72 -18.10 21.64
N LYS A 65 -13.46 -19.04 20.73
CA LYS A 65 -14.52 -19.69 19.94
C LYS A 65 -15.13 -20.83 20.75
N LEU A 66 -15.85 -20.46 21.81
CA LEU A 66 -16.78 -21.27 22.60
C LEU A 66 -17.98 -20.40 22.93
#